data_AF-A0A6C0DVD5-F1
#
_entry.id   AF-A0A6C0DVD5-F1
#
_cell.length_a   1.000
_cell.length_b   1.000
_cell.length_c   1.000
_cell.angle_alpha   90.00
_cell.angle_beta   90.00
_cell.angle_gamma   90.00
#
_symmetry.space_group_name_H-M   'P 1'
#
loop_
_entity.id
_entity.type
_entity.pdbx_description
1 polymer ?
#
loop_
_entity_poly.entity_id
_entity_poly.type
_entity_poly.pdbx_seq_one_letter_code
_entity_poly.pdbx_strand_id
1 'polypeptide(L)'
;MDLIIKQTAIFKKMTIDYIINKYSLNCVKLCSKTPLYPCNIYEYKNMYIVNNFVLNQQYKLDLDTAKYSILHVCYKNLSYRNNLNQNVINKCVIESDYKRFISKNINYITKKYTNYINKYIWIIGRKYKNEKTLELENNSFLLPVFLESVSYVRKCNRKKNTKTYINDNVVYDDNVVLHQYRRRFLYTLKDYLGDVDFSYINQILSNSVCLDIEYANDIYDDFSNFPISNNSSCLFMIGVFDYKNTYKNFIASQLDKRNEGIVLETYLDYVHEKISNNGKIIIFHWSNADKIVLEKTLLRHPELYQFYNRHIINNIVYIDLLKVVKSTVFLNSYSLKYVLEKLLNIKYDTQCKNGLDAMCSIIYNDIEIKNSKTHKKLIDFETTNDIIQYNKLDTIYLYDIIKKFVN
;
A
#
# COMPACT_ATOMS: atom_id res chain seq x y z
N MET A 1 -5.04 -11.22 8.66
CA MET A 1 -3.74 -11.94 8.50
C MET A 1 -3.88 -13.31 7.85
N ASP A 2 -4.86 -14.13 8.22
CA ASP A 2 -4.99 -15.52 7.70
C ASP A 2 -5.18 -15.61 6.18
N LEU A 3 -5.92 -14.66 5.59
CA LEU A 3 -6.06 -14.55 4.14
C LEU A 3 -4.70 -14.45 3.43
N ILE A 4 -3.82 -13.57 3.90
CA ILE A 4 -2.49 -13.34 3.31
C ILE A 4 -1.62 -14.58 3.47
N ILE A 5 -1.69 -15.26 4.63
CA ILE A 5 -0.94 -16.50 4.88
C ILE A 5 -1.39 -17.59 3.91
N LYS A 6 -2.71 -17.77 3.73
CA LYS A 6 -3.29 -18.72 2.78
C LYS A 6 -2.86 -18.42 1.35
N GLN A 7 -2.97 -17.16 0.91
CA GLN A 7 -2.56 -16.77 -0.45
C GLN A 7 -1.05 -16.89 -0.67
N THR A 8 -0.25 -16.64 0.37
CA THR A 8 1.20 -16.88 0.30
C THR A 8 1.53 -18.35 0.08
N ALA A 9 0.80 -19.27 0.72
CA ALA A 9 1.00 -20.70 0.53
C ALA A 9 0.61 -21.16 -0.88
N ILE A 10 -0.54 -20.71 -1.38
CA ILE A 10 -1.03 -21.04 -2.73
C ILE A 10 -0.06 -20.50 -3.79
N PHE A 11 0.32 -19.22 -3.71
CA PHE A 11 1.26 -18.60 -4.65
C PHE A 11 2.60 -19.33 -4.71
N LYS A 12 3.17 -19.70 -3.55
CA LYS A 12 4.42 -20.46 -3.50
C LYS A 12 4.28 -21.80 -4.19
N LYS A 13 3.22 -22.55 -3.88
CA LYS A 13 2.96 -23.84 -4.51
C LYS A 13 2.85 -23.69 -6.03
N MET A 14 2.01 -22.78 -6.52
CA MET A 14 1.82 -22.56 -7.96
C MET A 14 3.11 -22.11 -8.67
N THR A 15 3.91 -21.27 -8.04
CA THR A 15 5.21 -20.83 -8.58
C THR A 15 6.15 -22.02 -8.77
N ILE A 16 6.20 -22.91 -7.79
CA ILE A 16 7.11 -24.06 -7.83
C ILE A 16 6.59 -25.14 -8.77
N ASP A 17 5.30 -25.43 -8.75
CA ASP A 17 4.66 -26.36 -9.69
C ASP A 17 4.87 -25.87 -11.14
N TYR A 18 4.78 -24.57 -11.40
CA TYR A 18 5.08 -23.99 -12.71
C TYR A 18 6.52 -24.27 -13.16
N ILE A 19 7.51 -24.03 -12.30
CA ILE A 19 8.93 -24.30 -12.61
C ILE A 19 9.14 -25.82 -12.82
N ILE A 20 8.61 -26.65 -11.93
CA ILE A 20 8.72 -28.10 -11.99
C ILE A 20 8.19 -28.64 -13.32
N ASN A 21 6.96 -28.25 -13.68
CA ASN A 21 6.31 -28.75 -14.88
C ASN A 21 7.00 -28.25 -16.14
N LYS A 22 7.38 -26.96 -16.17
CA LYS A 22 8.02 -26.35 -17.35
C LYS A 22 9.39 -26.93 -17.66
N TYR A 23 10.13 -27.35 -16.63
CA TYR A 23 11.51 -27.84 -16.78
C TYR A 23 11.68 -29.32 -16.41
N SER A 24 10.57 -30.06 -16.25
CA SER A 24 10.53 -31.48 -15.90
C SER A 24 11.43 -31.84 -14.72
N LEU A 25 11.33 -31.08 -13.62
CA LEU A 25 12.18 -31.24 -12.44
C LEU A 25 11.48 -32.08 -11.36
N ASN A 26 12.26 -32.73 -10.48
CA ASN A 26 11.72 -33.33 -9.26
C ASN A 26 11.89 -32.39 -8.06
N CYS A 27 10.87 -32.28 -7.20
CA CYS A 27 10.98 -31.53 -5.95
C CYS A 27 11.57 -32.41 -4.83
N VAL A 28 12.66 -31.95 -4.21
CA VAL A 28 13.36 -32.69 -3.16
C VAL A 28 13.49 -31.81 -1.92
N LYS A 29 13.08 -32.31 -0.74
CA LYS A 29 13.35 -31.62 0.52
C LYS A 29 14.84 -31.66 0.85
N LEU A 30 15.42 -30.50 1.10
CA LEU A 30 16.84 -30.37 1.43
C LEU A 30 17.09 -30.84 2.87
N CYS A 31 17.88 -31.91 3.04
CA CYS A 31 18.33 -32.40 4.34
C CYS A 31 19.87 -32.40 4.44
N SER A 32 20.42 -32.84 5.57
CA SER A 32 21.86 -32.77 5.87
C SER A 32 22.74 -33.52 4.87
N LYS A 33 22.23 -34.58 4.22
CA LYS A 33 23.01 -35.45 3.31
C LYS A 33 22.62 -35.36 1.82
N THR A 34 21.78 -34.41 1.40
CA THR A 34 21.27 -34.38 0.02
C THR A 34 22.34 -33.91 -0.99
N PRO A 35 22.75 -34.73 -1.98
CA PRO A 35 23.52 -34.27 -3.13
C PRO A 35 22.65 -33.45 -4.10
N LEU A 36 23.28 -32.52 -4.83
CA LEU A 36 22.62 -31.67 -5.81
C LEU A 36 22.71 -32.31 -7.21
N TYR A 37 21.58 -32.44 -7.90
CA TYR A 37 21.43 -32.98 -9.24
C TYR A 37 20.68 -31.97 -10.12
N PRO A 38 21.06 -31.80 -11.40
CA PRO A 38 20.44 -30.78 -12.27
C PRO A 38 18.94 -30.99 -12.53
N CYS A 39 18.46 -32.24 -12.49
CA CYS A 39 17.05 -32.60 -12.69
C CYS A 39 16.16 -32.33 -11.47
N ASN A 40 16.69 -31.73 -10.40
CA ASN A 40 15.96 -31.50 -9.16
C ASN A 40 15.87 -30.01 -8.81
N ILE A 41 14.77 -29.65 -8.14
CA ILE A 41 14.63 -28.41 -7.37
C ILE A 41 14.59 -28.76 -5.88
N TYR A 42 15.36 -28.06 -5.06
CA TYR A 42 15.50 -28.39 -3.65
C TYR A 42 14.81 -27.39 -2.74
N GLU A 43 13.84 -27.85 -1.94
CA GLU A 43 13.11 -27.01 -1.00
C GLU A 43 13.83 -26.93 0.37
N TYR A 44 14.04 -25.71 0.86
CA TYR A 44 14.52 -25.43 2.21
C TYR A 44 13.77 -24.24 2.81
N LYS A 45 12.88 -24.51 3.78
CA LYS A 45 12.02 -23.49 4.41
C LYS A 45 11.20 -22.72 3.36
N ASN A 46 11.57 -21.46 3.10
CA ASN A 46 10.90 -20.58 2.14
C ASN A 46 11.75 -20.31 0.89
N MET A 47 12.75 -21.16 0.64
CA MET A 47 13.73 -21.00 -0.42
C MET A 47 13.85 -22.28 -1.22
N TYR A 48 14.24 -22.11 -2.47
CA TYR A 48 14.47 -23.22 -3.39
C TYR A 48 15.88 -23.10 -3.98
N ILE A 49 16.54 -24.23 -4.20
CA ILE A 49 17.83 -24.28 -4.89
C ILE A 49 17.58 -24.94 -6.24
N VAL A 50 17.96 -24.26 -7.32
CA VAL A 50 17.71 -24.70 -8.70
C VAL A 50 18.99 -24.58 -9.52
N ASN A 51 19.21 -25.52 -10.44
CA ASN A 51 20.36 -25.43 -11.35
C ASN A 51 20.24 -24.19 -12.25
N ASN A 52 21.37 -23.54 -12.54
CA ASN A 52 21.41 -22.31 -13.33
C ASN A 52 20.86 -22.46 -14.75
N PHE A 53 20.88 -23.67 -15.32
CA PHE A 53 20.21 -23.97 -16.58
C PHE A 53 18.76 -23.49 -16.62
N VAL A 54 18.01 -23.70 -15.53
CA VAL A 54 16.60 -23.29 -15.43
C VAL A 54 16.45 -21.78 -15.54
N LEU A 55 17.30 -21.02 -14.84
CA LEU A 55 17.24 -19.56 -14.85
C LEU A 55 17.71 -18.98 -16.19
N ASN A 56 18.73 -19.58 -16.81
CA ASN A 56 19.20 -19.20 -18.14
C ASN A 56 18.09 -19.37 -19.17
N GLN A 57 17.38 -20.50 -19.15
CA GLN A 57 16.26 -20.76 -20.05
C GLN A 57 15.06 -19.85 -19.78
N GLN A 58 14.71 -19.61 -18.50
CA GLN A 58 13.56 -18.77 -18.15
C GLN A 58 13.77 -17.30 -18.50
N TYR A 59 14.96 -16.76 -18.22
CA TYR A 59 15.21 -15.33 -18.22
C TYR A 59 16.25 -14.87 -19.25
N LYS A 60 16.73 -15.79 -20.12
CA LYS A 60 17.79 -15.54 -21.11
C LYS A 60 19.07 -14.98 -20.45
N LEU A 61 19.47 -15.62 -19.36
CA LEU A 61 20.68 -15.29 -18.60
C LEU A 61 21.87 -16.16 -19.05
N ASP A 62 23.08 -15.76 -18.67
CA ASP A 62 24.33 -16.48 -18.92
C ASP A 62 25.03 -16.87 -17.60
N LEU A 63 24.33 -17.65 -16.77
CA LEU A 63 24.86 -18.17 -15.51
C LEU A 63 25.58 -19.51 -15.72
N ASP A 64 26.67 -19.73 -14.98
CA ASP A 64 27.45 -20.97 -14.95
C ASP A 64 26.59 -22.22 -14.66
N THR A 65 26.37 -23.08 -15.66
CA THR A 65 25.47 -24.25 -15.57
C THR A 65 25.97 -25.36 -14.65
N ALA A 66 27.24 -25.34 -14.27
CA ALA A 66 27.78 -26.25 -13.24
C ALA A 66 27.32 -25.85 -11.82
N LYS A 67 26.72 -24.66 -11.67
CA LYS A 67 26.27 -24.10 -10.40
C LYS A 67 24.76 -24.03 -10.28
N TYR A 68 24.35 -23.74 -9.06
CA TYR A 68 22.98 -23.58 -8.62
C TYR A 68 22.76 -22.15 -8.13
N SER A 69 21.50 -21.74 -8.16
CA SER A 69 21.06 -20.46 -7.63
C SER A 69 19.99 -20.66 -6.57
N ILE A 70 19.94 -19.73 -5.61
CA ILE A 70 18.89 -19.69 -4.60
C ILE A 70 17.73 -18.86 -5.16
N LEU A 71 16.52 -19.40 -5.06
CA LEU A 71 15.26 -18.78 -5.40
C LEU A 71 14.45 -18.52 -4.13
N HIS A 72 14.02 -17.29 -3.91
CA HIS A 72 13.12 -16.91 -2.82
C HIS A 72 11.78 -16.48 -3.39
N VAL A 73 10.73 -17.23 -3.10
CA VAL A 73 9.36 -16.94 -3.59
C VAL A 73 8.59 -16.20 -2.51
N CYS A 74 8.05 -15.03 -2.84
CA CYS A 74 7.24 -14.23 -1.92
C CYS A 74 5.99 -13.66 -2.58
N TYR A 75 4.86 -13.79 -1.88
CA TYR A 75 3.61 -13.17 -2.27
C TYR A 75 3.62 -11.68 -1.91
N LYS A 76 4.37 -10.90 -2.69
CA LYS A 76 4.55 -9.45 -2.54
C LYS A 76 4.72 -8.80 -3.92
N ASN A 77 4.26 -7.56 -4.02
CA ASN A 77 4.67 -6.67 -5.10
C ASN A 77 6.09 -6.17 -4.79
N LEU A 78 7.03 -6.37 -5.70
CA LEU A 78 8.44 -6.05 -5.49
C LEU A 78 8.79 -4.76 -6.23
N SER A 79 9.57 -3.91 -5.57
CA SER A 79 10.19 -2.76 -6.23
C SER A 79 11.58 -3.15 -6.74
N TYR A 80 11.99 -2.60 -7.87
CA TYR A 80 13.31 -2.84 -8.44
C TYR A 80 13.94 -1.59 -9.05
N ARG A 81 15.26 -1.64 -9.21
CA ARG A 81 16.04 -0.64 -9.96
C ARG A 81 16.83 -1.32 -11.07
N ASN A 82 16.83 -0.69 -12.24
CA ASN A 82 17.66 -1.11 -13.36
C ASN A 82 19.12 -0.81 -13.00
N ASN A 83 19.97 -1.83 -13.07
CA ASN A 83 21.40 -1.63 -12.95
C ASN A 83 21.97 -1.40 -14.36
N LEU A 84 22.14 -0.13 -14.75
CA LEU A 84 22.59 0.24 -16.10
C LEU A 84 24.06 -0.13 -16.37
N ASN A 85 24.86 -0.37 -15.32
CA ASN A 85 26.32 -0.52 -15.43
C ASN A 85 26.80 -1.98 -15.53
N GLN A 86 25.90 -2.95 -15.40
CA GLN A 86 26.21 -4.38 -15.53
C GLN A 86 25.06 -5.00 -16.32
N ASN A 87 25.32 -5.44 -17.55
CA ASN A 87 24.34 -6.03 -18.47
C ASN A 87 23.15 -6.70 -17.75
N VAL A 88 21.98 -6.04 -17.84
CA VAL A 88 20.62 -6.61 -17.77
C VAL A 88 20.21 -7.34 -16.48
N ILE A 89 20.55 -6.88 -15.28
CA ILE A 89 19.95 -7.49 -14.07
C ILE A 89 19.33 -6.47 -13.11
N ASN A 90 18.04 -6.66 -12.82
CA ASN A 90 17.25 -5.79 -11.97
C ASN A 90 17.51 -6.07 -10.49
N LYS A 91 17.97 -5.06 -9.75
CA LYS A 91 18.24 -5.19 -8.32
C LYS A 91 16.96 -5.00 -7.53
N CYS A 92 16.62 -5.99 -6.70
CA CYS A 92 15.46 -5.92 -5.82
C CYS A 92 15.65 -4.84 -4.76
N VAL A 93 14.64 -4.01 -4.55
CA VAL A 93 14.58 -3.06 -3.44
C VAL A 93 13.58 -3.58 -2.43
N ILE A 94 14.09 -3.99 -1.28
CA ILE A 94 13.28 -4.50 -0.18
C ILE A 94 13.80 -3.91 1.14
N GLU A 95 12.87 -3.70 2.07
CA GLU A 95 13.10 -3.21 3.43
C GLU A 95 14.19 -4.00 4.18
N SER A 96 14.94 -3.29 5.03
CA SER A 96 16.11 -3.83 5.72
C SER A 96 15.80 -5.05 6.58
N ASP A 97 14.63 -5.08 7.23
CA ASP A 97 14.28 -6.18 8.14
C ASP A 97 13.89 -7.44 7.36
N TYR A 98 13.19 -7.29 6.24
CA TYR A 98 12.91 -8.42 5.37
C TYR A 98 14.18 -8.94 4.67
N LYS A 99 15.10 -8.04 4.29
CA LYS A 99 16.44 -8.44 3.80
C LYS A 99 17.21 -9.23 4.86
N ARG A 100 17.16 -8.83 6.13
CA ARG A 100 17.78 -9.58 7.25
C ARG A 100 17.14 -10.95 7.42
N PHE A 101 15.81 -11.05 7.33
CA PHE A 101 15.09 -12.32 7.41
C PHE A 101 15.53 -13.30 6.31
N ILE A 102 15.59 -12.84 5.06
CA ILE A 102 16.10 -13.62 3.92
C ILE A 102 17.54 -14.06 4.21
N SER A 103 18.43 -13.11 4.56
CA SER A 103 19.86 -13.38 4.78
C SER A 103 20.14 -14.41 5.86
N LYS A 104 19.36 -14.43 6.95
CA LYS A 104 19.50 -15.43 8.02
C LYS A 104 19.30 -16.86 7.52
N ASN A 105 18.36 -17.09 6.61
CA ASN A 105 18.07 -18.42 6.07
C ASN A 105 19.11 -18.86 5.01
N ILE A 106 19.69 -17.91 4.26
CA ILE A 106 20.69 -18.18 3.21
C ILE A 106 22.04 -18.60 3.77
N ASN A 107 22.44 -18.07 4.94
CA ASN A 107 23.75 -18.38 5.53
C ASN A 107 23.97 -19.89 5.74
N TYR A 108 22.92 -20.65 6.00
CA TYR A 108 23.00 -22.11 6.12
C TYR A 108 23.29 -22.76 4.75
N ILE A 109 22.51 -22.41 3.73
CA ILE A 109 22.61 -22.96 2.37
C ILE A 109 23.98 -22.63 1.75
N THR A 110 24.37 -21.35 1.82
CA THR A 110 25.62 -20.87 1.23
C THR A 110 26.85 -21.49 1.88
N LYS A 111 26.90 -21.63 3.22
CA LYS A 111 28.01 -22.32 3.89
C LYS A 111 28.13 -23.78 3.45
N LYS A 112 27.01 -24.49 3.34
CA LYS A 112 27.00 -25.92 3.01
C LYS A 112 27.44 -26.19 1.57
N TYR A 113 27.01 -25.35 0.62
CA TYR A 113 27.23 -25.56 -0.82
C TYR A 113 28.04 -24.43 -1.45
N THR A 114 29.00 -23.86 -0.70
CA THR A 114 29.75 -22.64 -1.07
C THR A 114 30.28 -22.65 -2.50
N ASN A 115 30.81 -23.78 -2.97
CA ASN A 115 31.41 -23.90 -4.30
C ASN A 115 30.39 -24.15 -5.42
N TYR A 116 29.18 -24.56 -5.07
CA TYR A 116 28.13 -24.96 -6.01
C TYR A 116 27.02 -23.92 -6.14
N ILE A 117 26.95 -22.92 -5.25
CA ILE A 117 25.87 -21.93 -5.22
C ILE A 117 26.38 -20.52 -5.58
N ASN A 118 25.68 -19.86 -6.49
CA ASN A 118 25.95 -18.48 -6.87
C ASN A 118 25.69 -17.49 -5.73
N LYS A 119 26.38 -16.34 -5.78
CA LYS A 119 26.27 -15.26 -4.79
C LYS A 119 24.93 -14.50 -4.83
N TYR A 120 24.13 -14.69 -5.88
CA TYR A 120 22.87 -13.99 -6.10
C TYR A 120 21.69 -14.84 -5.62
N ILE A 121 20.75 -14.18 -4.94
CA ILE A 121 19.46 -14.74 -4.59
C ILE A 121 18.44 -14.14 -5.52
N TRP A 122 17.82 -14.98 -6.34
CA TRP A 122 16.74 -14.59 -7.22
C TRP A 122 15.45 -14.53 -6.42
N ILE A 123 14.65 -13.50 -6.66
CA ILE A 123 13.38 -13.32 -5.98
C ILE A 123 12.27 -13.33 -7.01
N ILE A 124 11.31 -14.22 -6.78
CA ILE A 124 10.03 -14.20 -7.50
C ILE A 124 9.00 -13.53 -6.61
N GLY A 125 8.57 -12.35 -7.07
CA GLY A 125 7.42 -11.64 -6.55
C GLY A 125 6.19 -11.92 -7.39
N ARG A 126 5.04 -11.45 -6.93
CA ARG A 126 3.81 -11.51 -7.71
C ARG A 126 3.79 -10.51 -8.86
N LYS A 127 4.32 -9.31 -8.60
CA LYS A 127 4.43 -8.19 -9.54
C LYS A 127 5.71 -7.43 -9.29
N TYR A 128 6.16 -6.68 -10.30
CA TYR A 128 7.35 -5.86 -10.22
C TYR A 128 7.02 -4.40 -10.57
N LYS A 129 7.53 -3.47 -9.78
CA LYS A 129 7.40 -2.03 -10.00
C LYS A 129 8.77 -1.40 -10.14
N ASN A 130 8.98 -0.65 -11.21
CA ASN A 130 10.18 0.15 -11.36
C ASN A 130 10.12 1.35 -10.40
N GLU A 131 11.13 1.55 -9.54
CA GLU A 131 11.13 2.69 -8.62
C GLU A 131 11.23 4.05 -9.31
N LYS A 132 11.80 4.10 -10.52
CA LYS A 132 12.00 5.35 -11.26
C LYS A 132 10.87 5.64 -12.22
N THR A 133 10.54 4.70 -13.11
CA THR A 133 9.53 4.91 -14.17
C THR A 133 8.11 4.64 -13.68
N LEU A 134 7.95 3.97 -12.53
CA LEU A 134 6.67 3.49 -11.99
C LEU A 134 5.95 2.47 -12.88
N GLU A 135 6.60 1.99 -13.94
CA GLU A 135 6.11 0.90 -14.79
C GLU A 135 5.90 -0.37 -13.97
N LEU A 136 4.84 -1.10 -14.34
CA LEU A 136 4.40 -2.32 -13.68
C LEU A 136 4.57 -3.51 -14.62
N GLU A 137 5.18 -4.57 -14.11
CA GLU A 137 5.19 -5.90 -14.73
C GLU A 137 4.35 -6.84 -13.86
N ASN A 138 3.30 -7.43 -14.44
CA ASN A 138 2.32 -8.24 -13.72
C ASN A 138 2.60 -9.74 -13.80
N ASN A 139 3.54 -10.17 -14.63
CA ASN A 139 3.94 -11.56 -14.77
C ASN A 139 5.09 -11.88 -13.81
N SER A 140 4.84 -12.85 -12.92
CA SER A 140 5.79 -13.28 -11.89
C SER A 140 7.13 -13.79 -12.45
N PHE A 141 7.17 -14.24 -13.71
CA PHE A 141 8.35 -14.86 -14.33
C PHE A 141 8.92 -14.08 -15.52
N LEU A 142 8.43 -12.87 -15.82
CA LEU A 142 8.96 -12.11 -16.96
C LEU A 142 10.24 -11.35 -16.60
N LEU A 143 10.33 -10.87 -15.36
CA LEU A 143 11.42 -10.01 -14.94
C LEU A 143 12.33 -10.71 -13.91
N PRO A 144 13.61 -10.98 -14.24
CA PRO A 144 14.55 -11.53 -13.28
C PRO A 144 14.97 -10.42 -12.31
N VAL A 145 14.74 -10.64 -11.01
CA VAL A 145 15.09 -9.71 -9.94
C VAL A 145 15.94 -10.42 -8.88
N PHE A 146 17.00 -9.77 -8.39
CA PHE A 146 17.94 -10.39 -7.46
C PHE A 146 18.29 -9.53 -6.23
N LEU A 147 18.74 -10.21 -5.16
CA LEU A 147 19.50 -9.65 -4.05
C LEU A 147 20.93 -10.21 -4.04
N GLU A 148 21.90 -9.35 -3.72
CA GLU A 148 23.25 -9.78 -3.36
C GLU A 148 23.22 -10.45 -1.97
N SER A 149 23.84 -11.63 -1.85
CA SER A 149 23.98 -12.30 -0.57
C SER A 149 24.82 -11.46 0.39
N VAL A 150 24.29 -11.23 1.61
CA VAL A 150 24.92 -10.38 2.63
C VAL A 150 26.24 -10.99 3.15
N SER A 151 26.48 -12.28 2.94
CA SER A 151 27.71 -12.98 3.32
C SER A 151 28.97 -12.42 2.64
N TYR A 152 28.85 -11.72 1.51
CA TYR A 152 29.99 -11.09 0.82
C TYR A 152 30.19 -9.59 1.14
N VAL A 153 29.28 -8.95 1.89
CA VAL A 153 29.28 -7.49 2.10
C VAL A 153 29.65 -7.10 3.53
N ARG A 154 30.66 -7.75 4.14
CA ARG A 154 31.22 -7.31 5.43
C ARG A 154 32.75 -7.21 5.43
N LYS A 155 33.22 -6.08 4.91
CA LYS A 155 34.27 -5.26 5.53
C LYS A 155 33.95 -3.78 5.27
N CYS A 156 33.01 -3.21 6.02
CA CYS A 156 32.94 -1.76 6.18
C CYS A 156 32.61 -1.44 7.64
N ASN A 157 33.61 -0.87 8.31
CA ASN A 157 33.57 -0.35 9.66
C ASN A 157 32.39 0.61 9.84
N ARG A 158 31.51 0.33 10.81
CA ARG A 158 30.61 1.35 11.36
C ARG A 158 31.19 1.82 12.68
N LYS A 159 31.90 2.95 12.63
CA LYS A 159 32.08 3.80 13.80
C LYS A 159 30.69 4.20 14.30
N LYS A 160 30.42 3.93 15.57
CA LYS A 160 29.25 4.44 16.29
C LYS A 160 29.43 5.96 16.40
N ASN A 161 28.67 6.74 15.63
CA ASN A 161 28.50 8.14 15.94
C ASN A 161 27.47 8.27 17.07
N THR A 162 27.89 9.09 18.02
CA THR A 162 27.26 9.46 19.28
C THR A 162 25.85 10.01 19.11
N LYS A 163 24.97 9.61 20.02
CA LYS A 163 23.65 10.23 20.22
C LYS A 163 23.86 11.67 20.70
N THR A 164 23.38 12.64 19.94
CA THR A 164 23.06 13.97 20.46
C THR A 164 21.75 13.86 21.23
N TYR A 165 21.82 14.04 22.54
CA TYR A 165 20.68 14.33 23.38
C TYR A 165 20.29 15.78 23.14
N ILE A 166 19.09 16.02 22.63
CA ILE A 166 18.45 17.34 22.68
C ILE A 166 17.79 17.44 24.06
N ASN A 167 18.11 18.51 24.76
CA ASN A 167 17.71 18.77 26.13
C ASN A 167 16.28 19.36 26.09
N ASP A 168 15.26 18.51 26.22
CA ASP A 168 13.86 18.93 26.32
C ASP A 168 13.58 19.39 27.76
N ASN A 169 13.91 20.64 28.07
CA ASN A 169 13.38 21.38 29.21
C ASN A 169 13.37 22.88 28.88
N VAL A 170 12.51 23.27 27.94
CA VAL A 170 12.01 24.64 27.88
C VAL A 170 10.51 24.54 28.12
N VAL A 171 10.08 24.96 29.30
CA VAL A 171 8.66 25.16 29.60
C VAL A 171 8.23 26.38 28.80
N TYR A 172 7.79 26.13 27.57
CA TYR A 172 7.10 27.13 26.78
C TYR A 172 5.67 27.24 27.32
N ASP A 173 5.17 28.46 27.45
CA ASP A 173 3.75 28.70 27.70
C ASP A 173 2.94 28.09 26.54
N ASP A 174 2.21 27.01 26.84
CA ASP A 174 1.42 26.23 25.88
C ASP A 174 0.48 27.13 25.06
N ASN A 175 0.03 28.26 25.62
CA ASN A 175 -0.85 29.20 24.93
C ASN A 175 -0.13 30.01 23.85
N VAL A 176 1.12 30.43 24.09
CA VAL A 176 1.92 31.20 23.11
C VAL A 176 2.33 30.30 21.94
N VAL A 177 2.71 29.05 22.23
CA VAL A 177 3.07 28.05 21.22
C VAL A 177 1.85 27.69 20.37
N LEU A 178 0.69 27.49 21.00
CA LEU A 178 -0.56 27.23 20.27
C LEU A 178 -0.94 28.39 19.35
N HIS A 179 -0.81 29.64 19.79
CA HIS A 179 -1.10 30.81 18.95
C HIS A 179 -0.18 30.88 17.72
N GLN A 180 1.12 30.58 17.88
CA GLN A 180 2.06 30.53 16.76
C GLN A 180 1.72 29.40 15.78
N TYR A 181 1.38 28.21 16.28
CA TYR A 181 0.95 27.10 15.42
C TYR A 181 -0.38 27.38 14.72
N ARG A 182 -1.36 27.98 15.39
CA ARG A 182 -2.60 28.46 14.76
C ARG A 182 -2.30 29.39 13.60
N ARG A 183 -1.53 30.45 13.85
CA ARG A 183 -1.13 31.41 12.82
C ARG A 183 -0.46 30.71 11.62
N ARG A 184 0.50 29.81 11.89
CA ARG A 184 1.22 29.06 10.85
C ARG A 184 0.33 28.11 10.07
N PHE A 185 -0.60 27.44 10.73
CA PHE A 185 -1.61 26.58 10.12
C PHE A 185 -2.47 27.37 9.16
N LEU A 186 -2.99 28.52 9.61
CA LEU A 186 -3.86 29.38 8.82
C LEU A 186 -3.16 29.95 7.58
N TYR A 187 -1.91 30.39 7.69
CA TYR A 187 -1.13 30.83 6.52
C TYR A 187 -0.86 29.68 5.54
N THR A 188 -0.48 28.52 6.06
CA THR A 188 -0.23 27.36 5.20
C THR A 188 -1.50 26.93 4.48
N LEU A 189 -2.63 26.88 5.19
CA LEU A 189 -3.93 26.58 4.62
C LEU A 189 -4.30 27.61 3.53
N LYS A 190 -3.95 28.88 3.75
CA LYS A 190 -4.08 29.95 2.75
C LYS A 190 -3.40 29.64 1.44
N ASP A 191 -2.15 29.20 1.51
CA ASP A 191 -1.38 28.88 0.31
C ASP A 191 -1.99 27.72 -0.50
N TYR A 192 -2.68 26.77 0.16
CA TYR A 192 -3.29 25.61 -0.50
C TYR A 192 -4.67 25.88 -1.10
N LEU A 193 -5.39 26.89 -0.63
CA LEU A 193 -6.75 27.21 -1.11
C LEU A 193 -6.76 28.09 -2.36
N GLY A 194 -5.62 28.68 -2.73
CA GLY A 194 -5.47 29.48 -3.95
C GLY A 194 -6.40 30.70 -3.97
N ASP A 195 -7.24 30.81 -5.01
CA ASP A 195 -8.14 31.95 -5.24
C ASP A 195 -9.43 31.93 -4.40
N VAL A 196 -9.59 30.98 -3.47
CA VAL A 196 -10.75 30.97 -2.56
C VAL A 196 -10.62 32.12 -1.56
N ASP A 197 -11.62 32.99 -1.47
CA ASP A 197 -11.58 34.12 -0.54
C ASP A 197 -11.56 33.66 0.93
N PHE A 198 -10.54 34.12 1.65
CA PHE A 198 -10.26 33.81 3.04
C PHE A 198 -10.84 34.78 4.05
N SER A 199 -11.48 35.86 3.58
CA SER A 199 -12.10 36.87 4.45
C SER A 199 -13.06 36.25 5.48
N TYR A 200 -13.59 35.04 5.21
CA TYR A 200 -14.50 34.30 6.09
C TYR A 200 -14.10 32.83 6.27
N ILE A 201 -13.08 32.54 7.07
CA ILE A 201 -12.66 31.13 7.33
C ILE A 201 -13.80 30.22 7.83
N ASN A 202 -14.77 30.77 8.54
CA ASN A 202 -15.97 30.06 8.97
C ASN A 202 -16.86 29.64 7.78
N GLN A 203 -16.88 30.43 6.72
CA GLN A 203 -17.58 30.13 5.46
C GLN A 203 -16.84 29.05 4.66
N ILE A 204 -15.51 29.04 4.72
CA ILE A 204 -14.67 27.94 4.20
C ILE A 204 -15.03 26.63 4.90
N LEU A 205 -15.11 26.62 6.24
CA LEU A 205 -15.50 25.44 6.99
C LEU A 205 -16.93 25.00 6.65
N SER A 206 -17.88 25.92 6.53
CA SER A 206 -19.27 25.61 6.18
C SER A 206 -19.44 25.09 4.74
N ASN A 207 -18.45 25.24 3.88
CA ASN A 207 -18.48 24.73 2.51
C ASN A 207 -17.45 23.60 2.29
N SER A 208 -16.97 23.02 3.39
CA SER A 208 -15.99 21.96 3.38
C SER A 208 -16.56 20.63 3.87
N VAL A 209 -15.90 19.56 3.42
CA VAL A 209 -16.11 18.21 3.92
C VAL A 209 -14.75 17.54 4.17
N CYS A 210 -14.71 16.63 5.13
CA CYS A 210 -13.59 15.72 5.36
C CYS A 210 -13.87 14.38 4.69
N LEU A 211 -12.90 13.89 3.92
CA LEU A 211 -13.00 12.71 3.07
C LEU A 211 -11.99 11.66 3.52
N ASP A 212 -12.43 10.40 3.57
CA ASP A 212 -11.57 9.23 3.69
C ASP A 212 -12.08 8.13 2.75
N ILE A 213 -11.17 7.44 2.06
CA ILE A 213 -11.52 6.44 1.04
C ILE A 213 -10.92 5.10 1.40
N GLU A 214 -11.76 4.06 1.42
CA GLU A 214 -11.31 2.68 1.52
C GLU A 214 -11.36 1.99 0.15
N TYR A 215 -10.27 1.29 -0.16
CA TYR A 215 -10.08 0.60 -1.42
C TYR A 215 -9.37 -0.72 -1.19
N ALA A 216 -9.80 -1.74 -1.91
CA ALA A 216 -9.16 -3.03 -1.94
C ALA A 216 -8.12 -3.01 -3.06
N ASN A 217 -6.85 -3.12 -2.69
CA ASN A 217 -5.81 -3.42 -3.67
C ASN A 217 -5.84 -4.90 -4.04
N ASP A 218 -5.09 -5.25 -5.08
CA ASP A 218 -5.02 -6.63 -5.58
C ASP A 218 -4.43 -7.63 -4.58
N ILE A 219 -4.26 -7.36 -3.28
CA ILE A 219 -3.65 -8.26 -2.28
C ILE A 219 -4.31 -9.65 -2.30
N TYR A 220 -5.52 -9.75 -2.81
CA TYR A 220 -6.14 -11.01 -3.18
C TYR A 220 -6.06 -11.25 -4.69
N ASP A 221 -5.31 -12.29 -5.06
CA ASP A 221 -5.30 -12.89 -6.38
C ASP A 221 -5.92 -14.28 -6.25
N ASP A 222 -6.91 -14.60 -7.10
CA ASP A 222 -7.51 -15.94 -7.14
C ASP A 222 -6.66 -16.93 -7.95
N PHE A 223 -5.58 -16.45 -8.57
CA PHE A 223 -4.62 -17.18 -9.39
C PHE A 223 -5.23 -17.85 -10.62
N SER A 224 -6.44 -17.43 -11.03
CA SER A 224 -7.10 -17.91 -12.25
C SER A 224 -6.25 -17.71 -13.51
N ASN A 225 -5.48 -16.62 -13.55
CA ASN A 225 -4.61 -16.24 -14.68
C ASN A 225 -3.11 -16.41 -14.39
N PHE A 226 -2.74 -17.21 -13.38
CA PHE A 226 -1.33 -17.40 -13.01
C PHE A 226 -0.48 -17.82 -14.24
N PRO A 227 0.70 -17.20 -14.48
CA PRO A 227 1.48 -16.36 -13.58
C PRO A 227 1.25 -14.85 -13.69
N ILE A 228 0.25 -14.44 -14.47
CA ILE A 228 -0.10 -13.04 -14.66
C ILE A 228 -1.06 -12.65 -13.54
N SER A 229 -0.64 -11.72 -12.71
CA SER A 229 -1.47 -11.28 -11.59
C SER A 229 -2.51 -10.25 -12.02
N ASN A 230 -3.75 -10.46 -11.58
CA ASN A 230 -4.86 -9.57 -11.89
C ASN A 230 -4.64 -8.20 -11.21
N ASN A 231 -4.62 -7.12 -11.99
CA ASN A 231 -4.38 -5.76 -11.46
C ASN A 231 -5.69 -5.03 -11.18
N SER A 232 -6.45 -5.52 -10.21
CA SER A 232 -7.72 -4.93 -9.80
C SER A 232 -7.58 -4.27 -8.43
N SER A 233 -7.34 -2.97 -8.42
CA SER A 233 -7.73 -2.13 -7.28
C SER A 233 -9.20 -1.76 -7.43
N CYS A 234 -10.00 -1.89 -6.39
CA CYS A 234 -11.40 -1.51 -6.36
C CYS A 234 -11.65 -0.55 -5.20
N LEU A 235 -12.08 0.66 -5.49
CA LEU A 235 -12.69 1.53 -4.48
C LEU A 235 -13.99 0.88 -4.04
N PHE A 236 -14.18 0.74 -2.73
CA PHE A 236 -15.39 0.12 -2.18
C PHE A 236 -16.09 0.97 -1.15
N MET A 237 -15.44 2.02 -0.63
CA MET A 237 -16.07 2.92 0.33
C MET A 237 -15.54 4.34 0.18
N ILE A 238 -16.46 5.31 0.27
CA ILE A 238 -16.14 6.72 0.45
C ILE A 238 -16.89 7.21 1.70
N GLY A 239 -16.16 7.67 2.68
CA GLY A 239 -16.71 8.36 3.85
C GLY A 239 -16.59 9.86 3.69
N VAL A 240 -17.66 10.57 4.05
CA VAL A 240 -17.67 12.02 4.07
C VAL A 240 -18.26 12.52 5.38
N PHE A 241 -17.52 13.39 6.07
CA PHE A 241 -18.02 14.12 7.24
C PHE A 241 -18.12 15.60 6.94
N ASP A 242 -19.31 16.18 7.11
CA ASP A 242 -19.53 17.60 6.87
C ASP A 242 -19.52 18.43 8.17
N TYR A 243 -19.38 19.74 8.00
CA TYR A 243 -19.34 20.70 9.11
C TYR A 243 -20.60 20.71 10.00
N LYS A 244 -21.73 20.17 9.51
CA LYS A 244 -22.98 19.99 10.27
C LYS A 244 -22.93 18.74 11.15
N ASN A 245 -21.75 18.14 11.32
CA ASN A 245 -21.50 16.91 12.03
C ASN A 245 -22.26 15.70 11.45
N THR A 246 -22.52 15.70 10.13
CA THR A 246 -23.20 14.60 9.46
C THR A 246 -22.18 13.72 8.73
N TYR A 247 -22.17 12.44 9.07
CA TYR A 247 -21.39 11.43 8.35
C TYR A 247 -22.26 10.77 7.26
N LYS A 248 -21.74 10.72 6.03
CA LYS A 248 -22.31 9.97 4.91
C LYS A 248 -21.33 8.88 4.49
N ASN A 249 -21.87 7.68 4.30
CA ASN A 249 -21.13 6.51 3.85
C ASN A 249 -21.66 6.08 2.48
N PHE A 250 -20.77 6.02 1.50
CA PHE A 250 -21.03 5.44 0.18
C PHE A 250 -20.25 4.13 0.09
N ILE A 251 -20.94 2.99 0.18
CA ILE A 251 -20.31 1.66 0.21
C ILE A 251 -20.82 0.78 -0.92
N ALA A 252 -19.92 0.02 -1.53
CA ALA A 252 -20.22 -0.91 -2.59
C ALA A 252 -21.06 -2.08 -2.06
N SER A 253 -21.96 -2.62 -2.89
CA SER A 253 -22.67 -3.85 -2.50
C SER A 253 -21.80 -5.10 -2.66
N GLN A 254 -20.85 -5.09 -3.60
CA GLN A 254 -19.87 -6.16 -3.88
C GLN A 254 -18.56 -5.55 -4.40
N LEU A 255 -17.45 -6.29 -4.36
CA LEU A 255 -16.17 -5.86 -4.92
C LEU A 255 -16.07 -6.19 -6.40
N ASP A 256 -16.66 -5.32 -7.21
CA ASP A 256 -16.56 -5.34 -8.66
C ASP A 256 -16.63 -3.91 -9.24
N LYS A 257 -16.29 -3.79 -10.53
CA LYS A 257 -16.27 -2.50 -11.22
C LYS A 257 -17.64 -1.83 -11.26
N ARG A 258 -18.74 -2.59 -11.39
CA ARG A 258 -20.08 -2.02 -11.49
C ARG A 258 -20.46 -1.35 -10.18
N ASN A 259 -20.25 -2.04 -9.07
CA ASN A 259 -20.52 -1.52 -7.73
C ASN A 259 -19.58 -0.37 -7.34
N GLU A 260 -18.32 -0.41 -7.77
CA GLU A 260 -17.40 0.74 -7.68
C GLU A 260 -17.97 1.98 -8.39
N GLY A 261 -18.52 1.81 -9.60
CA GLY A 261 -19.16 2.89 -10.36
C GLY A 261 -20.36 3.49 -9.63
N ILE A 262 -21.21 2.66 -9.02
CA ILE A 262 -22.37 3.12 -8.22
C ILE A 262 -21.92 3.94 -7.01
N VAL A 263 -20.86 3.52 -6.30
CA VAL A 263 -20.30 4.29 -5.19
C VAL A 263 -19.79 5.64 -5.68
N LEU A 264 -19.07 5.66 -6.81
CA LEU A 264 -18.55 6.90 -7.39
C LEU A 264 -19.67 7.85 -7.83
N GLU A 265 -20.69 7.36 -8.54
CA GLU A 265 -21.85 8.12 -9.00
C GLU A 265 -22.61 8.75 -7.83
N THR A 266 -22.98 7.95 -6.83
CA THR A 266 -23.71 8.43 -5.64
C THR A 266 -22.92 9.45 -4.83
N TYR A 267 -21.59 9.29 -4.75
CA TYR A 267 -20.71 10.31 -4.16
C TYR A 267 -20.68 11.59 -4.99
N LEU A 268 -20.55 11.50 -6.31
CA LEU A 268 -20.53 12.67 -7.20
C LEU A 268 -21.84 13.44 -7.16
N ASP A 269 -22.99 12.76 -7.08
CA ASP A 269 -24.29 13.40 -6.87
C ASP A 269 -24.36 14.18 -5.57
N TYR A 270 -23.83 13.62 -4.48
CA TYR A 270 -23.73 14.33 -3.21
C TYR A 270 -22.84 15.58 -3.32
N VAL A 271 -21.71 15.48 -4.00
CA VAL A 271 -20.81 16.62 -4.22
C VAL A 271 -21.49 17.66 -5.12
N HIS A 272 -22.27 17.24 -6.12
CA HIS A 272 -23.07 18.13 -6.96
C HIS A 272 -24.01 18.99 -6.12
N GLU A 273 -24.77 18.37 -5.23
CA GLU A 273 -25.71 19.04 -4.33
C GLU A 273 -25.02 20.12 -3.49
N LYS A 274 -23.81 19.83 -2.98
CA LYS A 274 -23.02 20.79 -2.19
C LYS A 274 -22.45 21.93 -3.03
N ILE A 275 -22.02 21.66 -4.26
CA ILE A 275 -21.50 22.66 -5.20
C ILE A 275 -22.61 23.58 -5.69
N SER A 276 -23.76 23.04 -6.10
CA SER A 276 -24.89 23.83 -6.61
C SER A 276 -25.39 24.88 -5.61
N ASN A 277 -25.18 24.63 -4.31
CA ASN A 277 -25.51 25.58 -3.24
C ASN A 277 -24.44 26.66 -3.00
N ASN A 278 -23.17 26.43 -3.37
CA ASN A 278 -22.03 27.23 -2.88
C ASN A 278 -20.95 27.58 -3.93
N GLY A 279 -21.09 27.14 -5.18
CA GLY A 279 -20.17 27.36 -6.30
C GLY A 279 -18.92 26.48 -6.31
N LYS A 280 -18.24 26.31 -5.17
CA LYS A 280 -17.09 25.40 -4.99
C LYS A 280 -17.23 24.61 -3.69
N ILE A 281 -16.57 23.45 -3.64
CA ILE A 281 -16.49 22.63 -2.44
C ILE A 281 -15.03 22.36 -2.07
N ILE A 282 -14.74 22.44 -0.78
CA ILE A 282 -13.42 22.14 -0.24
C ILE A 282 -13.43 20.74 0.34
N ILE A 283 -12.50 19.90 -0.09
CA ILE A 283 -12.38 18.52 0.39
C ILE A 283 -11.06 18.36 1.11
N PHE A 284 -11.13 18.25 2.44
CA PHE A 284 -9.99 17.90 3.27
C PHE A 284 -9.78 16.39 3.27
N HIS A 285 -8.55 15.95 3.08
CA HIS A 285 -8.15 14.55 3.13
C HIS A 285 -6.80 14.42 3.85
N TRP A 286 -6.50 13.26 4.43
CA TRP A 286 -5.26 13.13 5.19
C TRP A 286 -4.04 13.15 4.28
N SER A 287 -4.05 12.42 3.16
CA SER A 287 -2.88 12.33 2.28
C SER A 287 -3.28 12.23 0.82
N ASN A 288 -2.35 12.49 -0.10
CA ASN A 288 -2.62 12.37 -1.54
C ASN A 288 -3.10 10.98 -2.01
N ALA A 289 -3.07 9.95 -1.16
CA ALA A 289 -3.57 8.62 -1.49
C ALA A 289 -5.05 8.64 -1.89
N ASP A 290 -5.91 9.32 -1.13
CA ASP A 290 -7.36 9.34 -1.36
C ASP A 290 -7.68 9.97 -2.72
N LYS A 291 -7.08 11.14 -2.98
CA LYS A 291 -7.19 11.83 -4.27
C LYS A 291 -6.73 10.94 -5.43
N ILE A 292 -5.56 10.28 -5.31
CA ILE A 292 -5.03 9.39 -6.35
C ILE A 292 -5.98 8.21 -6.61
N VAL A 293 -6.56 7.63 -5.56
CA VAL A 293 -7.49 6.50 -5.70
C VAL A 293 -8.73 6.97 -6.45
N LEU A 294 -9.31 8.10 -6.07
CA LEU A 294 -10.48 8.68 -6.73
C LEU A 294 -10.21 9.01 -8.20
N GLU A 295 -9.08 9.65 -8.52
CA GLU A 295 -8.66 9.93 -9.90
C GLU A 295 -8.50 8.65 -10.72
N LYS A 296 -7.88 7.61 -10.16
CA LYS A 296 -7.77 6.31 -10.83
C LYS A 296 -9.12 5.64 -11.03
N THR A 297 -10.06 5.81 -10.11
CA THR A 297 -11.42 5.29 -10.24
C THR A 297 -12.18 6.03 -11.34
N LEU A 298 -12.08 7.36 -11.41
CA LEU A 298 -12.65 8.15 -12.53
C LEU A 298 -12.10 7.72 -13.89
N LEU A 299 -10.80 7.41 -13.99
CA LEU A 299 -10.22 6.87 -15.23
C LEU A 299 -10.77 5.49 -15.62
N ARG A 300 -11.26 4.70 -14.66
CA ARG A 300 -11.90 3.40 -14.91
C ARG A 300 -13.38 3.53 -15.34
N HIS A 301 -14.02 4.66 -15.03
CA HIS A 301 -15.43 4.98 -15.32
C HIS A 301 -15.52 6.28 -16.15
N PRO A 302 -15.04 6.27 -17.42
CA PRO A 302 -14.92 7.47 -18.24
C PRO A 302 -16.25 8.17 -18.52
N GLU A 303 -17.36 7.42 -18.55
CA GLU A 303 -18.71 7.94 -18.70
C GLU A 303 -19.11 8.87 -17.55
N LEU A 304 -18.83 8.47 -16.29
CA LEU A 304 -19.07 9.31 -15.12
C LEU A 304 -18.14 10.52 -15.13
N TYR A 305 -16.86 10.33 -15.48
CA TYR A 305 -15.92 11.44 -15.61
C TYR A 305 -16.45 12.47 -16.62
N GLN A 306 -16.85 12.06 -17.82
CA GLN A 306 -17.36 12.98 -18.84
C GLN A 306 -18.60 13.74 -18.39
N PHE A 307 -19.54 13.07 -17.73
CA PHE A 307 -20.78 13.68 -17.24
C PHE A 307 -20.50 14.75 -16.17
N TYR A 308 -19.63 14.44 -15.20
CA TYR A 308 -19.41 15.29 -14.03
C TYR A 308 -18.22 16.26 -14.16
N ASN A 309 -17.35 16.13 -15.17
CA ASN A 309 -16.10 16.91 -15.26
C ASN A 309 -16.32 18.43 -15.24
N ARG A 310 -17.24 18.93 -16.09
CA ARG A 310 -17.45 20.38 -16.26
C ARG A 310 -18.10 21.05 -15.07
N HIS A 311 -19.00 20.36 -14.36
CA HIS A 311 -19.86 20.97 -13.35
C HIS A 311 -19.49 20.59 -11.91
N ILE A 312 -18.74 19.50 -11.72
CA ILE A 312 -18.37 19.01 -10.39
C ILE A 312 -16.86 18.99 -10.22
N ILE A 313 -16.14 18.19 -11.01
CA ILE A 313 -14.73 17.86 -10.73
C ILE A 313 -13.85 19.12 -10.74
N ASN A 314 -14.06 20.04 -11.68
CA ASN A 314 -13.33 21.31 -11.76
C ASN A 314 -13.64 22.28 -10.59
N ASN A 315 -14.73 22.05 -9.85
CA ASN A 315 -15.17 22.88 -8.74
C ASN A 315 -14.79 22.27 -7.37
N ILE A 316 -14.06 21.15 -7.35
CA ILE A 316 -13.52 20.55 -6.13
C ILE A 316 -12.13 21.12 -5.86
N VAL A 317 -11.93 21.62 -4.64
CA VAL A 317 -10.62 22.03 -4.11
C VAL A 317 -10.14 21.01 -3.09
N TYR A 318 -9.18 20.18 -3.46
CA TYR A 318 -8.58 19.19 -2.57
C TYR A 318 -7.49 19.79 -1.68
N ILE A 319 -7.57 19.55 -0.37
CA ILE A 319 -6.58 19.99 0.61
C ILE A 319 -5.98 18.78 1.33
N ASP A 320 -4.68 18.57 1.10
CA ASP A 320 -3.85 17.57 1.77
C ASP A 320 -3.47 18.07 3.18
N LEU A 321 -4.25 17.66 4.18
CA LEU A 321 -4.09 18.13 5.56
C LEU A 321 -2.76 17.68 6.17
N LEU A 322 -2.20 16.54 5.76
CA LEU A 322 -0.87 16.11 6.19
C LEU A 322 0.22 17.12 5.80
N LYS A 323 0.16 17.69 4.59
CA LYS A 323 1.10 18.75 4.19
C LYS A 323 0.94 20.01 5.03
N VAL A 324 -0.30 20.39 5.32
CA VAL A 324 -0.61 21.54 6.19
C VAL A 324 -0.02 21.32 7.58
N VAL A 325 -0.28 20.15 8.19
CA VAL A 325 0.19 19.80 9.54
C VAL A 325 1.72 19.71 9.60
N LYS A 326 2.37 19.07 8.63
CA LYS A 326 3.85 19.01 8.54
C LYS A 326 4.49 20.38 8.47
N SER A 327 3.83 21.30 7.77
CA SER A 327 4.29 22.68 7.64
C SER A 327 3.91 23.54 8.85
N THR A 328 3.15 23.01 9.81
CA THR A 328 2.69 23.72 11.00
C THR A 328 3.45 23.29 12.26
N VAL A 329 3.51 21.99 12.54
CA VAL A 329 4.06 21.41 13.77
C VAL A 329 5.14 20.37 13.46
N PHE A 330 6.18 20.31 14.30
CA PHE A 330 7.21 19.28 14.22
C PHE A 330 6.84 18.06 15.07
N LEU A 331 6.74 16.89 14.44
CA LEU A 331 6.38 15.63 15.10
C LEU A 331 7.28 14.48 14.62
N ASN A 332 7.51 13.48 15.48
CA ASN A 332 8.32 12.30 15.14
C ASN A 332 7.64 11.38 14.13
N SER A 333 6.32 11.44 14.03
CA SER A 333 5.50 10.72 13.06
C SER A 333 4.33 11.61 12.65
N TYR A 334 3.77 11.35 11.48
CA TYR A 334 2.59 12.03 10.96
C TYR A 334 1.55 11.03 10.45
N SER A 335 1.44 9.86 11.08
CA SER A 335 0.22 9.07 10.93
C SER A 335 -0.93 9.80 11.62
N LEU A 336 -2.15 9.69 11.08
CA LEU A 336 -3.32 10.37 11.66
C LEU A 336 -3.47 10.05 13.15
N LYS A 337 -3.38 8.76 13.52
CA LYS A 337 -3.40 8.29 14.92
C LYS A 337 -2.38 9.00 15.82
N TYR A 338 -1.14 9.16 15.35
CA TYR A 338 -0.08 9.80 16.14
C TYR A 338 -0.30 11.30 16.29
N VAL A 339 -0.75 11.96 15.23
CA VAL A 339 -1.04 13.40 15.26
C VAL A 339 -2.18 13.70 16.24
N LEU A 340 -3.23 12.88 16.25
CA LEU A 340 -4.35 13.05 17.17
C LEU A 340 -3.98 12.81 18.63
N GLU A 341 -3.18 11.78 18.90
CA GLU A 341 -2.66 11.53 20.24
C GLU A 341 -1.83 12.73 20.75
N LYS A 342 -0.96 13.30 19.89
CA LYS A 342 -0.07 14.40 20.28
C LYS A 342 -0.72 15.78 20.31
N LEU A 343 -1.67 16.06 19.42
CA LEU A 343 -2.27 17.39 19.32
C LEU A 343 -3.60 17.52 20.08
N LEU A 344 -4.35 16.43 20.20
CA LEU A 344 -5.71 16.42 20.76
C LEU A 344 -5.86 15.48 21.96
N ASN A 345 -4.84 14.69 22.32
CA ASN A 345 -4.91 13.65 23.36
C ASN A 345 -6.04 12.63 23.10
N ILE A 346 -6.35 12.38 21.82
CA ILE A 346 -7.38 11.42 21.40
C ILE A 346 -6.71 10.07 21.11
N LYS A 347 -7.31 8.99 21.61
CA LYS A 347 -6.95 7.62 21.26
C LYS A 347 -8.00 7.04 20.33
N TYR A 348 -7.57 6.32 19.30
CA TYR A 348 -8.45 5.57 18.43
C TYR A 348 -9.16 4.46 19.21
N ASP A 349 -10.49 4.45 19.15
CA ASP A 349 -11.30 3.41 19.76
C ASP A 349 -12.13 2.69 18.68
N THR A 350 -11.53 1.67 18.06
CA THR A 350 -12.17 0.90 17.00
C THR A 350 -11.55 -0.51 16.92
N GLN A 351 -12.38 -1.51 16.60
CA GLN A 351 -11.96 -2.90 16.41
C GLN A 351 -11.14 -3.09 15.11
N CYS A 352 -11.43 -2.28 14.08
CA CYS A 352 -10.64 -2.25 12.86
C CYS A 352 -9.32 -1.51 13.11
N LYS A 353 -8.21 -2.24 13.12
CA LYS A 353 -6.93 -1.69 13.59
C LYS A 353 -6.25 -0.79 12.54
N ASN A 354 -6.46 -1.07 11.26
CA ASN A 354 -5.82 -0.37 10.14
C ASN A 354 -6.45 -0.77 8.79
N GLY A 355 -6.10 -0.05 7.72
CA GLY A 355 -6.61 -0.31 6.37
C GLY A 355 -6.27 -1.68 5.78
N LEU A 356 -5.21 -2.37 6.22
CA LEU A 356 -4.95 -3.76 5.77
C LEU A 356 -5.97 -4.73 6.35
N ASP A 357 -6.37 -4.54 7.61
CA ASP A 357 -7.42 -5.33 8.24
C ASP A 357 -8.78 -5.06 7.58
N ALA A 358 -9.10 -3.79 7.30
CA ALA A 358 -10.31 -3.42 6.54
C ALA A 358 -10.36 -4.11 5.17
N MET A 359 -9.25 -4.02 4.41
CA MET A 359 -9.13 -4.65 3.10
C MET A 359 -9.30 -6.18 3.15
N CYS A 360 -8.64 -6.87 4.10
CA CYS A 360 -8.77 -8.32 4.21
C CYS A 360 -10.21 -8.74 4.54
N SER A 361 -10.87 -8.03 5.45
CA SER A 361 -12.24 -8.33 5.87
C SER A 361 -13.23 -8.15 4.73
N ILE A 362 -13.13 -7.03 3.99
CA ILE A 362 -14.00 -6.78 2.84
C ILE A 362 -13.81 -7.81 1.72
N ILE A 363 -12.56 -8.22 1.45
CA ILE A 363 -12.29 -9.30 0.48
C ILE A 363 -12.92 -10.61 0.95
N TYR A 364 -12.80 -10.95 2.23
CA TYR A 364 -13.41 -12.17 2.76
C TYR A 364 -14.93 -12.17 2.64
N ASN A 365 -15.57 -11.04 3.00
CA ASN A 365 -17.01 -10.86 2.87
C ASN A 365 -17.45 -11.00 1.41
N ASP A 366 -16.71 -10.41 0.46
CA ASP A 366 -17.00 -10.51 -0.97
C ASP A 366 -16.90 -11.96 -1.51
N ILE A 367 -15.89 -12.72 -1.05
CA ILE A 367 -15.77 -14.15 -1.36
C ILE A 367 -16.96 -14.93 -0.81
N GLU A 368 -17.42 -14.61 0.41
CA GLU A 368 -18.61 -15.24 0.98
C GLU A 368 -19.86 -14.92 0.14
N ILE A 369 -20.06 -13.65 -0.24
CA ILE A 369 -21.18 -13.24 -1.11
C ILE A 369 -21.17 -14.05 -2.40
N LYS A 370 -20.03 -14.11 -3.10
CA LYS A 370 -19.87 -14.81 -4.39
C LYS A 370 -20.09 -16.32 -4.29
N ASN A 371 -19.76 -16.93 -3.15
CA ASN A 371 -19.97 -18.37 -2.93
C ASN A 371 -21.36 -18.69 -2.36
N SER A 372 -22.08 -17.70 -1.84
CA SER A 372 -23.41 -17.86 -1.29
C SER A 372 -24.49 -17.83 -2.37
N LYS A 373 -25.59 -18.54 -2.16
CA LYS A 373 -26.82 -18.40 -2.99
C LYS A 373 -27.74 -17.28 -2.49
N THR A 374 -27.27 -16.46 -1.55
CA THR A 374 -28.08 -15.42 -0.91
C THR A 374 -27.82 -14.07 -1.56
N HIS A 375 -28.79 -13.15 -1.44
CA HIS A 375 -28.66 -11.78 -1.95
C HIS A 375 -27.90 -10.86 -0.97
N LYS A 376 -26.92 -11.40 -0.23
CA LYS A 376 -26.12 -10.63 0.73
C LYS A 376 -25.30 -9.55 0.01
N LYS A 377 -25.11 -8.43 0.68
CA LYS A 377 -24.27 -7.29 0.27
C LYS A 377 -23.19 -7.05 1.32
N LEU A 378 -22.14 -6.30 0.98
CA LEU A 378 -21.05 -5.99 1.92
C LEU A 378 -21.58 -5.33 3.21
N ILE A 379 -22.59 -4.47 3.12
CA ILE A 379 -23.20 -3.79 4.28
C ILE A 379 -23.86 -4.74 5.29
N ASP A 380 -24.17 -5.98 4.89
CA ASP A 380 -24.85 -6.95 5.75
C ASP A 380 -23.89 -7.66 6.73
N PHE A 381 -22.59 -7.40 6.64
CA PHE A 381 -21.58 -8.05 7.47
C PHE A 381 -21.18 -7.16 8.66
N GLU A 382 -21.08 -7.75 9.85
CA GLU A 382 -20.65 -7.05 11.07
C GLU A 382 -19.25 -6.43 10.92
N THR A 383 -18.32 -7.15 10.29
CA THR A 383 -16.96 -6.65 10.02
C THR A 383 -16.96 -5.43 9.10
N THR A 384 -17.96 -5.29 8.22
CA THR A 384 -18.12 -4.08 7.41
C THR A 384 -18.57 -2.89 8.27
N ASN A 385 -19.42 -3.11 9.28
CA ASN A 385 -19.81 -2.04 10.20
C ASN A 385 -18.60 -1.48 10.98
N ASP A 386 -17.68 -2.35 11.41
CA ASP A 386 -16.43 -1.90 12.05
C ASP A 386 -15.56 -1.03 11.13
N ILE A 387 -15.52 -1.35 9.84
CA ILE A 387 -14.82 -0.57 8.82
C ILE A 387 -15.51 0.79 8.62
N ILE A 388 -16.85 0.79 8.59
CA ILE A 388 -17.63 2.02 8.50
C ILE A 388 -17.36 2.93 9.70
N GLN A 389 -17.27 2.39 10.92
CA GLN A 389 -16.93 3.17 12.10
C GLN A 389 -15.48 3.66 12.05
N TYR A 390 -14.53 2.84 11.59
CA TYR A 390 -13.14 3.23 11.42
C TYR A 390 -13.00 4.44 10.49
N ASN A 391 -13.56 4.36 9.29
CA ASN A 391 -13.52 5.44 8.29
C ASN A 391 -14.33 6.68 8.74
N LYS A 392 -15.43 6.49 9.48
CA LYS A 392 -16.14 7.59 10.15
C LYS A 392 -15.25 8.33 11.15
N LEU A 393 -14.48 7.61 11.97
CA LEU A 393 -13.55 8.22 12.91
C LEU A 393 -12.44 8.98 12.19
N ASP A 394 -11.86 8.40 11.12
CA ASP A 394 -10.84 9.07 10.30
C ASP A 394 -11.35 10.44 9.79
N THR A 395 -12.58 10.48 9.24
CA THR A 395 -13.18 11.74 8.75
C THR A 395 -13.51 12.75 9.86
N ILE A 396 -14.03 12.30 11.01
CA ILE A 396 -14.29 13.15 12.18
C ILE A 396 -12.99 13.78 12.69
N TYR A 397 -11.94 12.98 12.78
CA TYR A 397 -10.68 13.43 13.35
C TYR A 397 -9.92 14.40 12.44
N LEU A 398 -10.08 14.28 11.12
CA LEU A 398 -9.63 15.33 10.20
C LEU A 398 -10.30 16.68 10.53
N TYR A 399 -11.60 16.66 10.80
CA TYR A 399 -12.35 17.84 11.16
C TYR A 399 -11.93 18.41 12.53
N ASP A 400 -11.67 17.55 13.52
CA ASP A 400 -11.19 17.98 14.84
C ASP A 400 -9.79 18.63 14.79
N ILE A 401 -8.90 18.13 13.92
CA ILE A 401 -7.60 18.78 13.66
C ILE A 401 -7.83 20.19 13.12
N ILE A 402 -8.72 20.36 12.15
CA ILE A 402 -9.02 21.68 11.58
C ILE A 402 -9.60 22.61 12.65
N LYS A 403 -10.60 22.14 13.42
CA LYS A 403 -11.21 22.90 14.52
C LYS A 403 -10.19 23.37 15.55
N LYS A 404 -9.21 22.55 15.90
CA LYS A 404 -8.16 22.91 16.89
C LYS A 404 -7.34 24.12 16.47
N PHE A 405 -7.15 24.33 15.17
CA PHE A 405 -6.35 25.42 14.65
C PHE A 405 -7.17 26.64 14.21
N VAL A 406 -8.44 26.45 13.85
CA VAL A 406 -9.33 27.53 13.39
C VAL A 406 -10.09 28.19 14.55
N ASN A 407 -10.58 27.40 15.51
CA ASN A 407 -11.07 27.88 16.80
C ASN A 407 -9.91 27.88 17.78
#